data_AF-A0A2W6AGI2-F1
#
_entry.id   AF-A0A2W6AGI2-F1
#
_cell.length_a   1.000
_cell.length_b   1.000
_cell.length_c   1.000
_cell.angle_alpha   90.00
_cell.angle_beta   90.00
_cell.angle_gamma   90.00
#
_symmetry.space_group_name_H-M   'P 1'
#
loop_
_entity.id
_entity.type
_entity.pdbx_description
1 polymer ?
#
loop_
_entity_poly.entity_id
_entity_poly.type
_entity_poly.pdbx_seq_one_letter_code
_entity_poly.pdbx_strand_id
1 'polypeptide(L)'
;MRKIDFGSWHYTAYRGIRNSLDVTIQYDFESVNGIRAYAEANKKLTEQLASGGGQVEVYVTFRNYVSPEQFRAWVKATGLTSGPTTQVYGIVRMVQQDGTRITAYTGPDAQTDKVQARWADVGAKVQGIVAARGWMATSQLLSLQKDQLVFLVDVTPNVVRNDLNANGVNGVDQARVMVIPETPFWTMEDVGLDNFRQ
;
A
#
# COMPACT_ATOMS: atom_id res chain seq x y z
N MET A 1 -8.89 23.80 0.61
CA MET A 1 -8.73 22.49 1.27
C MET A 1 -10.06 21.77 1.18
N ARG A 2 -10.08 20.49 0.79
CA ARG A 2 -11.29 19.66 0.72
C ARG A 2 -11.07 18.43 1.61
N LYS A 3 -12.04 18.11 2.46
CA LYS A 3 -12.02 16.90 3.28
C LYS A 3 -13.32 16.13 3.04
N ILE A 4 -13.23 14.84 2.75
CA ILE A 4 -14.37 13.96 2.53
C ILE A 4 -14.20 12.69 3.37
N ASP A 5 -15.28 12.29 4.04
CA ASP A 5 -15.34 11.15 4.95
C ASP A 5 -16.14 10.01 4.31
N PHE A 6 -15.58 8.79 4.36
CA PHE A 6 -16.15 7.54 3.82
C PHE A 6 -16.47 6.53 4.94
N GLY A 7 -16.51 6.97 6.21
CA GLY A 7 -16.79 6.16 7.38
C GLY A 7 -15.52 5.58 8.00
N SER A 8 -14.95 4.53 7.38
CA SER A 8 -13.74 3.88 7.92
C SER A 8 -12.43 4.58 7.51
N TRP A 9 -12.51 5.57 6.63
CA TRP A 9 -11.41 6.39 6.17
C TRP A 9 -11.90 7.74 5.66
N HIS A 10 -10.99 8.70 5.58
CA HIS A 10 -11.24 10.00 4.96
C HIS A 10 -10.04 10.41 4.12
N TYR A 11 -10.23 11.37 3.22
CA TYR A 11 -9.11 12.06 2.59
C TYR A 11 -9.17 13.56 2.82
N THR A 12 -7.99 14.20 2.84
CA THR A 12 -7.83 15.64 2.80
C THR A 12 -6.99 16.02 1.59
N ALA A 13 -7.54 16.84 0.70
CA ALA A 13 -6.86 17.40 -0.46
C ALA A 13 -6.56 18.90 -0.25
N TYR A 14 -5.32 19.29 -0.53
CA TYR A 14 -4.86 20.67 -0.40
C TYR A 14 -3.81 21.01 -1.47
N ARG A 15 -3.57 22.30 -1.66
CA ARG A 15 -2.50 22.78 -2.56
C ARG A 15 -1.21 22.88 -1.76
N GLY A 16 -0.21 22.11 -2.18
CA GLY A 16 1.12 22.09 -1.60
C GLY A 16 2.03 23.19 -2.17
N ILE A 17 3.32 23.03 -1.91
CA ILE A 17 4.37 23.91 -2.43
C ILE A 17 4.38 23.82 -3.97
N ARG A 18 4.61 24.95 -4.66
CA ARG A 18 4.54 25.06 -6.13
C ARG A 18 3.19 24.65 -6.74
N ASN A 19 2.10 24.80 -5.98
CA ASN A 19 0.73 24.53 -6.43
C ASN A 19 0.45 23.05 -6.78
N SER A 20 1.26 22.11 -6.27
CA SER A 20 0.99 20.68 -6.39
C SER A 20 -0.32 20.33 -5.69
N LEU A 21 -1.07 19.37 -6.23
CA LEU A 21 -2.21 18.80 -5.53
C LEU A 21 -1.71 17.66 -4.64
N ASP A 22 -1.73 17.88 -3.33
CA ASP A 22 -1.36 16.88 -2.34
C ASP A 22 -2.64 16.33 -1.71
N VAL A 23 -2.72 15.01 -1.61
CA VAL A 23 -3.87 14.33 -1.02
C VAL A 23 -3.40 13.30 -0.02
N THR A 24 -3.98 13.38 1.18
CA THR A 24 -3.70 12.44 2.26
C THR A 24 -4.94 11.63 2.56
N ILE A 25 -4.81 10.31 2.54
CA ILE A 25 -5.82 9.34 2.95
C ILE A 25 -5.44 8.87 4.36
N GLN A 26 -6.40 8.86 5.27
CA GLN A 26 -6.21 8.43 6.66
C GLN A 26 -7.35 7.50 7.07
N TYR A 27 -7.05 6.60 7.98
CA TYR A 27 -7.96 5.64 8.60
C TYR A 27 -7.52 5.41 10.04
N ASP A 28 -8.32 4.72 10.84
CA ASP A 28 -7.89 4.27 12.17
C ASP A 28 -6.90 3.10 12.02
N PHE A 29 -5.61 3.42 11.95
CA PHE A 29 -4.52 2.46 11.86
C PHE A 29 -3.97 2.06 13.22
N GLU A 30 -4.46 2.65 14.31
CA GLU A 30 -3.97 2.42 15.67
C GLU A 30 -4.77 1.33 16.40
N SER A 31 -5.96 0.98 15.90
CA SER A 31 -6.79 -0.08 16.46
C SER A 31 -6.98 -1.26 15.51
N VAL A 32 -7.10 -2.47 16.07
CA VAL A 32 -7.43 -3.70 15.31
C VAL A 32 -8.74 -3.54 14.55
N ASN A 33 -9.74 -2.93 15.18
CA ASN A 33 -11.06 -2.71 14.57
C ASN A 33 -10.98 -1.73 13.40
N GLY A 34 -10.21 -0.66 13.54
CA GLY A 34 -9.98 0.34 12.49
C GLY A 34 -9.28 -0.26 11.26
N ILE A 35 -8.22 -1.03 11.48
CA ILE A 35 -7.48 -1.72 10.40
C ILE A 35 -8.41 -2.71 9.66
N ARG A 36 -9.20 -3.51 10.40
CA ARG A 36 -10.16 -4.44 9.80
C ARG A 36 -11.29 -3.72 9.05
N ALA A 37 -11.83 -2.63 9.61
CA ALA A 37 -12.86 -1.83 8.95
C ALA A 37 -12.34 -1.17 7.65
N TYR A 38 -11.07 -0.76 7.64
CA TYR A 38 -10.42 -0.23 6.45
C TYR A 38 -10.17 -1.30 5.39
N ALA A 39 -9.76 -2.51 5.80
CA ALA A 39 -9.61 -3.65 4.89
C ALA A 39 -10.95 -4.10 4.28
N GLU A 40 -12.02 -4.18 5.07
CA GLU A 40 -13.36 -4.51 4.58
C GLU A 40 -13.93 -3.44 3.64
N ALA A 41 -13.65 -2.16 3.90
CA ALA A 41 -14.02 -1.09 2.96
C ALA A 41 -13.27 -1.25 1.63
N ASN A 42 -11.97 -1.51 1.67
CA ASN A 42 -11.16 -1.72 0.48
C ASN A 42 -11.57 -2.97 -0.31
N LYS A 43 -12.02 -4.04 0.36
CA LYS A 43 -12.65 -5.20 -0.28
C LYS A 43 -13.85 -4.82 -1.14
N LYS A 44 -14.77 -4.02 -0.61
CA LYS A 44 -15.95 -3.54 -1.35
C LYS A 44 -15.55 -2.61 -2.52
N LEU A 45 -14.57 -1.73 -2.30
CA LEU A 45 -14.05 -0.86 -3.36
C LEU A 45 -13.37 -1.64 -4.48
N THR A 46 -12.65 -2.71 -4.12
CA THR A 46 -12.01 -3.63 -5.07
C THR A 46 -13.05 -4.32 -5.94
N GLU A 47 -14.16 -4.79 -5.36
CA GLU A 47 -15.29 -5.36 -6.10
C GLU A 47 -15.92 -4.36 -7.09
N GLN A 48 -16.09 -3.10 -6.68
CA GLN A 48 -16.59 -2.04 -7.55
C GLN A 48 -15.63 -1.75 -8.71
N LEU A 49 -14.34 -1.59 -8.43
CA LEU A 49 -13.33 -1.29 -9.44
C LEU A 49 -13.05 -2.46 -10.39
N ALA A 50 -13.20 -3.70 -9.94
CA ALA A 50 -13.00 -4.89 -10.76
C ALA A 50 -14.01 -5.00 -11.93
N SER A 51 -15.18 -4.37 -11.79
CA SER A 51 -16.16 -4.26 -12.88
C SER A 51 -15.78 -3.23 -13.95
N GLY A 52 -14.85 -2.33 -13.63
CA GLY A 52 -14.29 -1.35 -14.56
C GLY A 52 -13.26 -1.97 -15.52
N GLY A 53 -12.97 -1.27 -16.60
CA GLY A 53 -11.84 -1.59 -17.49
C GLY A 53 -10.56 -0.84 -17.11
N GLY A 54 -9.42 -1.28 -17.65
CA GLY A 54 -8.14 -0.58 -17.55
C GLY A 54 -7.25 -1.09 -16.42
N GLN A 55 -6.39 -0.19 -15.91
CA GLN A 55 -5.46 -0.48 -14.83
C GLN A 55 -5.72 0.44 -13.64
N VAL A 56 -5.47 -0.07 -12.44
CA VAL A 56 -5.55 0.69 -11.19
C VAL A 56 -4.27 0.56 -10.41
N GLU A 57 -3.99 1.58 -9.60
CA GLU A 57 -2.93 1.54 -8.61
C GLU A 57 -3.38 0.74 -7.39
N VAL A 58 -2.53 -0.14 -6.89
CA VAL A 58 -2.79 -0.94 -5.68
C VAL A 58 -1.65 -0.79 -4.70
N TYR A 59 -2.00 -0.69 -3.42
CA TYR A 59 -1.08 -0.86 -2.30
C TYR A 59 -1.48 -2.12 -1.55
N VAL A 60 -0.58 -3.08 -1.48
CA VAL A 60 -0.82 -4.37 -0.84
C VAL A 60 -0.11 -4.39 0.50
N THR A 61 -0.80 -4.78 1.57
CA THR A 61 -0.16 -5.17 2.84
C THR A 61 -0.24 -6.68 2.98
N PHE A 62 0.90 -7.31 3.26
CA PHE A 62 0.99 -8.75 3.47
C PHE A 62 0.58 -9.13 4.91
N ARG A 63 0.06 -10.35 5.08
CA ARG A 63 -0.33 -10.91 6.39
C ARG A 63 0.87 -11.20 7.29
N ASN A 64 2.01 -11.54 6.70
CA ASN A 64 3.26 -11.83 7.39
C ASN A 64 4.43 -11.25 6.58
N TYR A 65 5.64 -11.32 7.15
CA TYR A 65 6.86 -11.03 6.40
C TYR A 65 7.00 -11.98 5.20
N VAL A 66 7.22 -11.39 4.04
CA VAL A 66 7.50 -12.10 2.78
C VAL A 66 9.00 -12.06 2.53
N SER A 67 9.60 -13.19 2.18
CA SER A 67 11.02 -13.24 1.82
C SER A 67 11.26 -12.53 0.48
N PRO A 68 12.49 -12.05 0.18
CA PRO A 68 12.81 -11.46 -1.12
C PRO A 68 12.40 -12.37 -2.28
N GLU A 69 12.77 -13.64 -2.25
CA GLU A 69 12.44 -14.60 -3.30
C GLU A 69 10.93 -14.78 -3.48
N GLN A 70 10.19 -14.94 -2.37
CA GLN A 70 8.75 -15.08 -2.39
C GLN A 70 8.08 -13.81 -2.94
N PHE A 71 8.58 -12.62 -2.60
CA PHE A 71 8.08 -11.35 -3.14
C PHE A 71 8.28 -11.25 -4.65
N ARG A 72 9.47 -11.62 -5.15
CA ARG A 72 9.74 -11.62 -6.61
C ARG A 72 8.81 -12.57 -7.35
N ALA A 73 8.64 -13.79 -6.83
CA ALA A 73 7.73 -14.77 -7.39
C ALA A 73 6.28 -14.27 -7.37
N TRP A 74 5.87 -13.64 -6.26
CA TRP A 74 4.53 -13.08 -6.09
C TRP A 74 4.24 -11.91 -7.03
N VAL A 75 5.17 -10.96 -7.19
CA VAL A 75 5.03 -9.84 -8.15
C VAL A 75 4.86 -10.37 -9.57
N LYS A 76 5.66 -11.37 -9.96
CA LYS A 76 5.55 -12.00 -11.29
C LYS A 76 4.22 -12.72 -11.48
N ALA A 77 3.74 -13.43 -10.47
CA ALA A 77 2.50 -14.21 -10.53
C ALA A 77 1.24 -13.32 -10.55
N THR A 78 1.24 -12.22 -9.81
CA THR A 78 0.09 -11.30 -9.71
C THR A 78 -0.08 -10.38 -10.92
N GLY A 79 0.98 -10.23 -11.74
CA GLY A 79 0.97 -9.32 -12.88
C GLY A 79 1.05 -7.85 -12.48
N LEU A 80 1.64 -7.57 -11.32
CA LEU A 80 1.88 -6.21 -10.86
C LEU A 80 2.94 -5.54 -11.75
N THR A 81 2.63 -4.38 -12.33
CA THR A 81 3.49 -3.64 -13.25
C THR A 81 3.73 -2.21 -12.79
N SER A 82 4.74 -1.55 -13.40
CA SER A 82 4.89 -0.11 -13.27
C SER A 82 3.74 0.59 -14.01
N GLY A 83 3.33 1.74 -13.50
CA GLY A 83 2.35 2.62 -14.16
C GLY A 83 2.97 3.97 -14.54
N PRO A 84 2.12 4.95 -14.92
CA PRO A 84 2.57 6.23 -15.47
C PRO A 84 3.47 7.03 -14.53
N THR A 85 3.24 6.92 -13.22
CA THR A 85 3.89 7.73 -12.19
C THR A 85 4.52 6.92 -11.06
N THR A 86 4.41 5.59 -11.11
CA THR A 86 4.78 4.70 -9.99
C THR A 86 5.46 3.45 -10.51
N GLN A 87 6.67 3.19 -10.03
CA GLN A 87 7.35 1.91 -10.24
C GLN A 87 6.82 0.86 -9.26
N VAL A 88 6.95 -0.42 -9.62
CA VAL A 88 6.71 -1.50 -8.66
C VAL A 88 7.76 -1.43 -7.56
N TYR A 89 7.33 -1.39 -6.31
CA TYR A 89 8.22 -1.52 -5.16
C TYR A 89 7.59 -2.31 -4.02
N GLY A 90 8.43 -2.85 -3.16
CA GLY A 90 8.11 -3.43 -1.87
C GLY A 90 8.58 -2.55 -0.72
N ILE A 91 7.96 -2.73 0.44
CA ILE A 91 8.34 -2.10 1.70
C ILE A 91 9.03 -3.15 2.57
N VAL A 92 10.31 -2.93 2.87
CA VAL A 92 11.16 -3.78 3.70
C VAL A 92 11.11 -3.29 5.15
N ARG A 93 10.84 -4.21 6.09
CA ARG A 93 10.97 -3.97 7.53
C ARG A 93 12.31 -4.41 8.05
N MET A 94 12.89 -3.57 8.90
CA MET A 94 14.14 -3.86 9.60
C MET A 94 14.06 -3.37 11.05
N VAL A 95 14.90 -3.96 11.90
CA VAL A 95 15.03 -3.59 13.31
C VAL A 95 16.53 -3.49 13.65
N GLN A 96 16.95 -2.38 14.24
CA GLN A 96 18.32 -2.21 14.75
C GLN A 96 18.52 -2.94 16.08
N GLN A 97 19.78 -3.07 16.52
CA GLN A 97 20.12 -3.76 17.78
C GLN A 97 19.46 -3.12 19.01
N ASP A 98 19.20 -1.82 18.98
CA ASP A 98 18.52 -1.06 20.05
C ASP A 98 16.98 -1.17 20.00
N GLY A 99 16.44 -1.95 19.04
CA GLY A 99 15.01 -2.08 18.81
C GLY A 99 14.41 -1.01 17.88
N THR A 100 15.20 -0.07 17.37
CA THR A 100 14.72 0.97 16.46
C THR A 100 14.16 0.35 15.18
N ARG A 101 12.92 0.73 14.86
CA ARG A 101 12.14 0.26 13.72
C ARG A 101 12.44 1.07 12.46
N ILE A 102 12.83 0.40 11.38
CA ILE A 102 13.20 1.05 10.11
C ILE A 102 12.39 0.48 8.96
N THR A 103 12.05 1.38 8.03
CA THR A 103 11.40 1.04 6.76
C THR A 103 12.31 1.44 5.60
N ALA A 104 12.49 0.56 4.62
CA ALA A 104 13.12 0.89 3.34
C ALA A 104 12.25 0.44 2.17
N TYR A 105 12.49 1.04 1.00
CA TYR A 105 11.82 0.67 -0.25
C TYR A 105 12.77 -0.18 -1.10
N THR A 106 12.23 -1.16 -1.81
CA THR A 106 12.99 -2.05 -2.71
C THR A 106 12.23 -2.35 -3.99
N GLY A 107 12.91 -2.50 -5.12
CA GLY A 107 12.30 -3.03 -6.34
C GLY A 107 12.15 -4.55 -6.31
N PRO A 108 11.35 -5.14 -7.23
CA PRO A 108 11.17 -6.59 -7.38
C PRO A 108 12.38 -7.30 -8.01
N ASP A 109 13.43 -6.59 -8.44
CA ASP A 109 14.65 -7.23 -8.94
C ASP A 109 15.61 -7.60 -7.79
N ALA A 110 16.85 -7.97 -8.11
CA ALA A 110 17.95 -8.19 -7.15
C ALA A 110 18.31 -6.96 -6.29
N GLN A 111 17.54 -5.87 -6.38
CA GLN A 111 17.64 -4.71 -5.50
C GLN A 111 17.35 -5.07 -4.04
N THR A 112 16.48 -6.04 -3.79
CA THR A 112 16.17 -6.47 -2.41
C THR A 112 17.39 -7.04 -1.71
N ASP A 113 18.21 -7.82 -2.42
CA ASP A 113 19.43 -8.42 -1.87
C ASP A 113 20.47 -7.32 -1.56
N LYS A 114 20.52 -6.25 -2.38
CA LYS A 114 21.36 -5.06 -2.11
C LYS A 114 20.88 -4.28 -0.88
N VAL A 115 19.57 -4.14 -0.71
CA VAL A 115 18.98 -3.53 0.50
C VAL A 115 19.40 -4.35 1.72
N GLN A 116 19.27 -5.68 1.68
CA GLN A 116 19.68 -6.55 2.78
C GLN A 116 21.17 -6.39 3.13
N ALA A 117 22.05 -6.43 2.14
CA ALA A 117 23.49 -6.29 2.35
C ALA A 117 23.84 -4.93 2.97
N ARG A 118 23.29 -3.83 2.43
CA ARG A 118 23.53 -2.47 2.92
C ARG A 118 23.12 -2.28 4.38
N TRP A 119 22.01 -2.90 4.79
CA TRP A 119 21.48 -2.73 6.14
C TRP A 119 22.16 -3.63 7.17
N ALA A 120 22.70 -4.79 6.74
CA ALA A 120 23.56 -5.60 7.58
C ALA A 120 24.81 -4.82 8.03
N ASP A 121 25.41 -4.02 7.15
CA ASP A 121 26.60 -3.20 7.44
C ASP A 121 26.38 -2.15 8.55
N VAL A 122 25.13 -1.72 8.77
CA VAL A 122 24.77 -0.75 9.83
C VAL A 122 24.08 -1.42 11.03
N GLY A 123 24.20 -2.74 11.17
CA GLY A 123 23.69 -3.49 12.31
C GLY A 123 22.17 -3.64 12.34
N ALA A 124 21.47 -3.43 11.23
CA ALA A 124 20.03 -3.63 11.14
C ALA A 124 19.68 -5.04 10.64
N LYS A 125 18.78 -5.72 11.35
CA LYS A 125 18.24 -7.01 10.96
C LYS A 125 17.02 -6.81 10.07
N VAL A 126 17.09 -7.32 8.84
CA VAL A 126 15.95 -7.36 7.92
C VAL A 126 14.97 -8.44 8.39
N GLN A 127 13.71 -8.05 8.60
CA GLN A 127 12.63 -8.97 8.98
C GLN A 127 11.95 -9.56 7.74
N GLY A 128 11.78 -8.75 6.69
CA GLY A 128 11.21 -9.15 5.42
C GLY A 128 10.41 -8.03 4.76
N ILE A 129 9.70 -8.35 3.68
CA ILE A 129 8.85 -7.43 2.93
C ILE A 129 7.44 -7.51 3.49
N VAL A 130 6.81 -6.36 3.72
CA VAL A 130 5.49 -6.28 4.39
C VAL A 130 4.40 -5.63 3.55
N ALA A 131 4.80 -4.95 2.49
CA ALA A 131 3.86 -4.34 1.57
C ALA A 131 4.46 -4.24 0.17
N ALA A 132 3.60 -4.02 -0.82
CA ALA A 132 3.95 -3.78 -2.20
C ALA A 132 3.08 -2.67 -2.78
N ARG A 133 3.59 -1.94 -3.78
CA ARG A 133 2.80 -1.01 -4.57
C ARG A 133 3.10 -1.24 -6.04
N GLY A 134 2.07 -1.08 -6.87
CA GLY A 134 2.21 -1.06 -8.31
C GLY A 134 0.87 -0.84 -8.99
N TRP A 135 0.82 -1.13 -10.28
CA TRP A 135 -0.38 -1.08 -11.09
C TRP A 135 -0.76 -2.49 -11.52
N MET A 136 -2.06 -2.75 -11.66
CA MET A 136 -2.54 -4.00 -12.21
C MET A 136 -3.84 -3.81 -12.98
N ALA A 137 -4.19 -4.79 -13.83
CA ALA A 137 -5.49 -4.76 -14.51
C ALA A 137 -6.63 -4.89 -13.49
N THR A 138 -7.71 -4.11 -13.68
CA THR A 138 -8.91 -4.19 -12.83
C THR A 138 -9.48 -5.60 -12.74
N SER A 139 -9.39 -6.38 -13.82
CA SER A 139 -9.83 -7.79 -13.89
C SER A 139 -9.07 -8.73 -12.95
N GLN A 140 -7.88 -8.35 -12.48
CA GLN A 140 -7.04 -9.15 -11.58
C GLN A 140 -7.23 -8.80 -10.09
N LEU A 141 -7.98 -7.74 -9.79
CA LEU A 141 -8.19 -7.26 -8.43
C LEU A 141 -8.81 -8.31 -7.50
N LEU A 142 -9.86 -9.00 -7.96
CA LEU A 142 -10.53 -10.03 -7.16
C LEU A 142 -9.66 -11.25 -6.90
N SER A 143 -8.74 -11.60 -7.81
CA SER A 143 -7.76 -12.65 -7.56
C SER A 143 -6.72 -12.21 -6.53
N LEU A 144 -6.24 -10.96 -6.61
CA LEU A 144 -5.27 -10.42 -5.66
C LEU A 144 -5.83 -10.40 -4.23
N GLN A 145 -7.10 -10.04 -4.08
CA GLN A 145 -7.79 -10.01 -2.79
C GLN A 145 -7.95 -11.40 -2.16
N LYS A 146 -7.96 -12.47 -2.96
CA LYS A 146 -8.06 -13.87 -2.50
C LYS A 146 -6.69 -14.50 -2.24
N ASP A 147 -5.61 -13.79 -2.50
CA ASP A 147 -4.25 -14.28 -2.29
C ASP A 147 -3.98 -14.49 -0.79
N GLN A 148 -3.49 -15.67 -0.43
CA GLN A 148 -3.24 -16.05 0.97
C GLN A 148 -2.13 -15.23 1.65
N LEU A 149 -1.26 -14.57 0.89
CA LEU A 149 -0.25 -13.69 1.43
C LEU A 149 -0.81 -12.30 1.75
N VAL A 150 -1.93 -11.93 1.13
CA VAL A 150 -2.47 -10.56 1.14
C VAL A 150 -3.48 -10.39 2.26
N PHE A 151 -3.26 -9.37 3.09
CA PHE A 151 -4.21 -8.93 4.11
C PHE A 151 -5.14 -7.84 3.56
N LEU A 152 -4.55 -6.81 2.95
CA LEU A 152 -5.22 -5.61 2.47
C LEU A 152 -4.75 -5.31 1.04
N VAL A 153 -5.72 -5.08 0.14
CA VAL A 153 -5.51 -4.47 -1.18
C VAL A 153 -6.12 -3.08 -1.13
N ASP A 154 -5.30 -2.07 -0.84
CA ASP A 154 -5.74 -0.68 -0.75
C ASP A 154 -5.81 -0.06 -2.15
N VAL A 155 -7.03 0.30 -2.53
CA VAL A 155 -7.40 0.91 -3.80
C VAL A 155 -7.98 2.31 -3.62
N THR A 156 -8.00 2.84 -2.40
CA THR A 156 -8.53 4.17 -2.08
C THR A 156 -7.88 5.30 -2.89
N PRO A 157 -6.60 5.25 -3.31
CA PRO A 157 -6.05 6.29 -4.18
C PRO A 157 -6.80 6.45 -5.50
N ASN A 158 -7.34 5.36 -6.06
CA ASN A 158 -8.14 5.43 -7.30
C ASN A 158 -9.50 6.09 -7.05
N VAL A 159 -10.15 5.76 -5.92
CA VAL A 159 -11.43 6.34 -5.53
C VAL A 159 -11.29 7.85 -5.32
N VAL A 160 -10.22 8.27 -4.64
CA VAL A 160 -9.90 9.68 -4.42
C VAL A 160 -9.66 10.41 -5.73
N ARG A 161 -8.88 9.83 -6.67
CA ARG A 161 -8.69 10.43 -7.99
C ARG A 161 -10.01 10.57 -8.76
N ASN A 162 -10.86 9.55 -8.71
CA ASN A 162 -12.17 9.59 -9.37
C ASN A 162 -13.09 10.66 -8.75
N ASP A 163 -13.15 10.78 -7.42
CA ASP A 163 -13.94 11.83 -6.75
C ASP A 163 -13.43 13.23 -7.12
N LEU A 164 -12.11 13.45 -7.06
CA LEU A 164 -11.52 14.75 -7.40
C LEU A 164 -11.77 15.12 -8.87
N ASN A 165 -11.62 14.18 -9.80
CA ASN A 165 -11.95 14.38 -11.22
C ASN A 165 -13.43 14.71 -11.43
N ALA A 166 -14.34 13.95 -10.80
CA ALA A 166 -15.78 14.19 -10.89
C ALA A 166 -16.20 15.56 -10.32
N ASN A 167 -15.42 16.11 -9.40
CA ASN A 167 -15.62 17.44 -8.82
C ASN A 167 -14.82 18.55 -9.56
N GLY A 168 -14.27 18.27 -10.75
CA GLY A 168 -13.60 19.26 -11.59
C GLY A 168 -12.25 19.75 -11.07
N VAL A 169 -11.58 18.98 -10.20
CA VAL A 169 -10.27 19.35 -9.69
C VAL A 169 -9.22 19.09 -10.77
N ASN A 170 -8.52 20.13 -11.22
CA ASN A 170 -7.46 20.00 -12.22
C ASN A 170 -6.16 19.46 -11.61
N GLY A 171 -5.44 18.64 -12.40
CA GLY A 171 -4.12 18.10 -12.07
C GLY A 171 -4.13 16.82 -11.23
N VAL A 172 -5.27 16.12 -11.17
CA VAL A 172 -5.45 14.90 -10.36
C VAL A 172 -4.55 13.76 -10.80
N ASP A 173 -4.29 13.61 -12.10
CA ASP A 173 -3.39 12.56 -12.62
C ASP A 173 -1.93 12.76 -12.17
N GLN A 174 -1.59 13.99 -11.79
CA GLN A 174 -0.28 14.37 -11.22
C GLN A 174 -0.33 14.52 -9.69
N ALA A 175 -1.48 14.28 -9.06
CA ALA A 175 -1.64 14.46 -7.63
C ALA A 175 -0.78 13.47 -6.86
N ARG A 176 -0.14 13.97 -5.81
CA ARG A 176 0.55 13.15 -4.83
C ARG A 176 -0.48 12.61 -3.85
N VAL A 177 -1.07 11.46 -4.17
CA VAL A 177 -2.00 10.76 -3.29
C VAL A 177 -1.22 9.81 -2.39
N MET A 178 -1.29 10.01 -1.08
CA MET A 178 -0.59 9.24 -0.07
C MET A 178 -1.57 8.68 0.95
N VAL A 179 -1.41 7.41 1.31
CA VAL A 179 -2.07 6.80 2.45
C VAL A 179 -1.15 6.94 3.66
N ILE A 180 -1.68 7.38 4.82
CA ILE A 180 -0.90 7.58 6.04
C ILE A 180 -1.50 6.78 7.20
N PRO A 181 -0.76 5.80 7.74
CA PRO A 181 0.47 5.22 7.20
C PRO A 181 0.17 4.41 5.91
N GLU A 182 1.17 4.28 5.04
CA GLU A 182 1.07 3.53 3.77
C GLU A 182 0.71 2.05 3.99
N THR A 183 1.08 1.49 5.14
CA THR A 183 0.72 0.15 5.58
C THR A 183 0.51 0.13 7.09
N PRO A 184 -0.51 -0.57 7.61
CA PRO A 184 -0.76 -0.70 9.05
C PRO A 184 0.15 -1.74 9.72
N PHE A 185 1.16 -2.29 9.01
CA PHE A 185 1.90 -3.47 9.47
C PHE A 185 2.57 -3.29 10.84
N TRP A 186 3.00 -2.08 11.22
CA TRP A 186 3.57 -1.86 12.57
C TRP A 186 2.56 -2.15 13.67
N THR A 187 1.35 -1.58 13.56
CA THR A 187 0.28 -1.87 14.50
C THR A 187 -0.12 -3.33 14.46
N MET A 188 -0.15 -3.95 13.26
CA MET A 188 -0.44 -5.38 13.13
C MET A 188 0.58 -6.24 13.89
N GLU A 189 1.85 -5.87 13.84
CA GLU A 189 2.93 -6.54 14.57
C GLU A 189 2.77 -6.35 16.09
N ASP A 190 2.49 -5.13 16.53
CA ASP A 190 2.34 -4.77 17.95
C ASP A 190 1.19 -5.51 18.64
N VAL A 191 0.06 -5.66 17.94
CA VAL A 191 -1.11 -6.37 18.47
C VAL A 191 -1.07 -7.88 18.16
N GLY A 192 -0.08 -8.35 17.41
CA GLY A 192 0.10 -9.73 16.98
C GLY A 192 -0.55 -10.02 15.63
N LEU A 193 0.26 -10.51 14.68
CA LEU A 193 -0.15 -10.81 13.30
C LEU A 193 -1.25 -11.86 13.19
N ASP A 194 -1.41 -12.73 14.20
CA ASP A 194 -2.49 -13.73 14.25
C ASP A 194 -3.89 -13.11 14.16
N ASN A 195 -4.05 -11.87 14.62
CA ASN A 195 -5.31 -11.13 14.49
C ASN A 195 -5.70 -10.82 13.03
N PHE A 196 -4.81 -11.06 12.07
CA PHE A 196 -5.00 -10.69 10.66
C PHE A 196 -4.80 -11.87 9.71
N ARG A 197 -4.89 -13.11 10.18
CA ARG A 197 -4.71 -14.33 9.37
C ARG A 197 -5.99 -14.90 8.76
N GLN A 198 -7.16 -14.37 9.12
CA GLN A 198 -8.48 -14.83 8.65
C GLN A 198 -8.86 -14.29 7.27
#